data_AF-A0A975FND9-F1
#
_entry.id   AF-A0A975FND9-F1
#
_cell.length_a   1.000
_cell.length_b   1.000
_cell.length_c   1.000
_cell.angle_alpha   90.00
_cell.angle_beta   90.00
_cell.angle_gamma   90.00
#
_symmetry.space_group_name_H-M   'P 1'
#
loop_
_entity.id
_entity.type
_entity.pdbx_description
1 polymer ?
#
loop_
_entity_poly.entity_id
_entity_poly.type
_entity_poly.pdbx_seq_one_letter_code
_entity_poly.pdbx_strand_id
1 'polypeptide(L)'
;MLTGETVVRIARETRAFASERPASFALVFAPGVEVEIDPEALGAASAGLIALTGRLAGPEHALQAARTVTAWATGFIGMERTDAFRLGSGGSEGLDEAFEYGIRTIVGALGAPHSAAGAASSRGRSR
;
A
#
# COMPACT_ATOMS: atom_id res chain seq x y z
N MET A 1 -5.47 17.28 4.06
CA MET A 1 -6.40 16.73 3.04
C MET A 1 -5.69 16.37 1.73
N LEU A 2 -4.98 17.31 1.07
CA LEU A 2 -4.30 17.07 -0.23
C LEU A 2 -3.31 15.89 -0.26
N THR A 3 -2.56 15.65 0.82
CA THR A 3 -1.61 14.53 0.92
C THR A 3 -2.31 13.17 0.78
N GLY A 4 -3.40 12.96 1.52
CA GLY A 4 -4.14 11.69 1.50
C GLY A 4 -4.74 11.39 0.13
N GLU A 5 -5.35 12.39 -0.50
CA GLU A 5 -5.90 12.24 -1.86
C GLU A 5 -4.82 11.91 -2.89
N THR A 6 -3.60 12.43 -2.72
CA THR A 6 -2.49 12.09 -3.61
C THR A 6 -2.08 10.63 -3.47
N VAL A 7 -2.08 10.07 -2.25
CA VAL A 7 -1.82 8.64 -2.02
C VAL A 7 -2.92 7.78 -2.64
N VAL A 8 -4.19 8.16 -2.49
CA VAL A 8 -5.33 7.50 -3.16
C VAL A 8 -5.13 7.50 -4.67
N ARG A 9 -4.73 8.64 -5.26
CA ARG A 9 -4.45 8.73 -6.70
C ARG A 9 -3.32 7.81 -7.12
N ILE A 10 -2.21 7.73 -6.38
CA ILE A 10 -1.11 6.80 -6.70
C ILE A 10 -1.61 5.35 -6.78
N ALA A 11 -2.46 4.92 -5.84
CA ALA A 11 -3.04 3.59 -5.84
C ALA A 11 -3.93 3.35 -7.08
N ARG A 12 -4.77 4.34 -7.44
CA ARG A 12 -5.60 4.30 -8.66
C ARG A 12 -4.75 4.16 -9.92
N GLU A 13 -3.71 4.97 -10.07
CA GLU A 13 -2.80 4.91 -11.22
C GLU A 13 -2.06 3.57 -11.28
N THR A 14 -1.75 2.97 -10.13
CA THR A 14 -1.13 1.64 -10.07
C THR A 14 -2.10 0.55 -10.56
N ARG A 15 -3.38 0.63 -10.17
CA ARG A 15 -4.44 -0.26 -10.65
C ARG A 15 -4.71 -0.07 -12.14
N ALA A 16 -4.76 1.18 -12.61
CA ALA A 16 -4.89 1.51 -14.03
C ALA A 16 -3.72 0.95 -14.86
N PHE A 17 -2.47 1.15 -14.40
CA PHE A 17 -1.29 0.57 -15.02
C PHE A 17 -1.38 -0.95 -15.12
N ALA A 18 -1.83 -1.63 -14.06
CA ALA A 18 -2.00 -3.07 -14.07
C ALA A 18 -3.02 -3.50 -15.13
N SER A 19 -4.14 -2.80 -15.26
CA SER A 19 -5.18 -3.06 -16.26
C SER A 19 -4.69 -2.81 -17.69
N GLU A 20 -3.95 -1.71 -17.93
CA GLU A 20 -3.40 -1.35 -19.24
C GLU A 20 -2.25 -2.28 -19.67
N ARG A 21 -1.43 -2.75 -18.72
CA ARG A 21 -0.20 -3.52 -18.98
C ARG A 21 -0.18 -4.82 -18.16
N PRO A 22 -1.09 -5.75 -18.47
CA PRO A 22 -1.30 -6.95 -17.66
C PRO A 22 -0.05 -7.85 -17.55
N ALA A 23 0.69 -8.02 -18.66
CA ALA A 23 1.90 -8.81 -18.68
C ALA A 23 3.05 -8.14 -17.91
N SER A 24 3.23 -6.82 -18.06
CA SER A 24 4.26 -6.08 -17.33
C SER A 24 4.01 -6.10 -15.83
N PHE A 25 2.76 -5.93 -15.41
CA PHE A 25 2.40 -6.03 -14.00
C PHE A 25 2.67 -7.44 -13.45
N ALA A 26 2.30 -8.50 -14.19
CA ALA A 26 2.60 -9.87 -13.78
C ALA A 26 4.10 -10.16 -13.66
N LEU A 27 4.93 -9.61 -14.55
CA LEU A 27 6.40 -9.77 -14.50
C LEU A 27 7.02 -9.20 -13.22
N VAL A 28 6.52 -8.07 -12.72
CA VAL A 28 7.02 -7.45 -11.47
C VAL A 28 6.84 -8.37 -10.26
N PHE A 29 5.82 -9.22 -10.27
CA PHE A 29 5.49 -10.15 -9.17
C PHE A 29 5.77 -11.62 -9.50
N ALA A 30 6.52 -11.89 -10.58
CA ALA A 30 6.79 -13.24 -11.02
C ALA A 30 7.69 -13.98 -10.00
N PRO A 31 7.29 -15.18 -9.52
CA PRO A 31 8.09 -15.93 -8.56
C PRO A 31 9.40 -16.41 -9.20
N GLY A 32 10.48 -16.44 -8.40
CA GLY A 32 11.79 -16.97 -8.82
C GLY A 32 12.62 -16.03 -9.71
N VAL A 33 12.15 -14.80 -9.96
CA VAL A 33 12.94 -13.76 -10.62
C VAL A 33 13.51 -12.83 -9.56
N GLU A 34 14.77 -13.02 -9.21
CA GLU A 34 15.52 -12.01 -8.46
C GLU A 34 15.96 -10.92 -9.44
N VAL A 35 15.19 -9.84 -9.51
CA VAL A 35 15.59 -8.66 -10.27
C VAL A 35 16.50 -7.82 -9.39
N GLU A 36 17.77 -7.68 -9.79
CA GLU A 36 18.62 -6.62 -9.23
C GLU A 36 18.06 -5.28 -9.69
N ILE A 37 17.35 -4.60 -8.79
CA ILE A 37 16.90 -3.23 -9.01
C ILE A 37 17.97 -2.31 -8.45
N ASP A 38 18.45 -1.39 -9.27
CA ASP A 38 19.34 -0.32 -8.82
C ASP A 38 18.72 0.41 -7.60
N PRO A 39 19.41 0.42 -6.44
CA PRO A 39 18.90 1.06 -5.24
C PRO A 39 18.61 2.55 -5.42
N GLU A 40 19.35 3.25 -6.28
CA GLU A 40 19.12 4.67 -6.54
C GLU A 40 17.82 4.86 -7.34
N ALA A 41 17.62 4.10 -8.41
CA ALA A 41 16.37 4.09 -9.16
C ALA A 41 15.16 3.72 -8.27
N LEU A 42 15.28 2.72 -7.40
CA LEU A 42 14.22 2.34 -6.46
C LEU A 42 13.93 3.46 -5.44
N GLY A 43 14.99 4.10 -4.94
CA GLY A 43 14.88 5.26 -4.04
C GLY A 43 14.14 6.41 -4.71
N ALA A 44 14.52 6.76 -5.93
CA ALA A 44 13.88 7.82 -6.71
C ALA A 44 12.40 7.50 -7.01
N ALA A 45 12.08 6.27 -7.41
CA ALA A 45 10.72 5.84 -7.72
C ALA A 45 9.79 5.85 -6.49
N SER A 46 10.33 5.55 -5.30
CA SER A 46 9.54 5.45 -4.06
C SER A 46 9.53 6.72 -3.21
N ALA A 47 10.45 7.67 -3.45
CA ALA A 47 10.62 8.88 -2.64
C ALA A 47 9.32 9.67 -2.43
N GLY A 48 8.53 9.85 -3.49
CA GLY A 48 7.27 10.58 -3.44
C GLY A 48 6.26 9.94 -2.49
N LEU A 49 6.08 8.62 -2.58
CA LEU A 49 5.16 7.87 -1.72
C LEU A 49 5.62 7.93 -0.26
N ILE A 50 6.92 7.70 0.01
CA ILE A 50 7.50 7.75 1.36
C ILE A 50 7.30 9.15 2.00
N ALA A 51 7.52 10.22 1.24
CA ALA A 51 7.32 11.57 1.73
C ALA A 51 5.85 11.88 2.02
N LEU A 52 4.93 11.40 1.19
CA LEU A 52 3.48 11.55 1.38
C LEU A 52 3.00 10.80 2.62
N THR A 53 3.40 9.54 2.78
CA THR A 53 3.00 8.72 3.93
C THR A 53 3.65 9.20 5.22
N GLY A 54 4.87 9.73 5.20
CA GLY A 54 5.49 10.39 6.35
C GLY A 54 4.73 11.64 6.82
N ARG A 55 4.10 12.39 5.91
CA ARG A 55 3.21 13.51 6.29
C ARG A 55 1.89 13.06 6.90
N LEU A 56 1.47 11.81 6.67
CA LEU A 56 0.25 11.25 7.25
C LEU A 56 0.53 10.61 8.61
N ALA A 57 1.51 9.70 8.66
CA ALA A 57 1.77 8.82 9.80
C ALA A 57 2.88 9.32 10.74
N GLY A 58 3.56 10.42 10.40
CA GLY A 58 4.76 10.89 11.09
C GLY A 58 6.04 10.39 10.40
N PRO A 59 7.15 11.16 10.47
CA PRO A 59 8.42 10.82 9.81
C PRO A 59 9.00 9.48 10.27
N GLU A 60 8.80 9.10 11.54
CA GLU A 60 9.24 7.84 12.15
C GLU A 60 8.53 6.61 11.57
N HIS A 61 7.38 6.79 10.94
CA HIS A 61 6.54 5.73 10.37
C HIS A 61 6.46 5.81 8.84
N ALA A 62 7.22 6.71 8.19
CA ALA A 62 7.10 6.98 6.76
C ALA A 62 7.26 5.73 5.88
N LEU A 63 8.29 4.93 6.13
CA LEU A 63 8.58 3.72 5.37
C LEU A 63 7.57 2.60 5.65
N GLN A 64 7.17 2.43 6.90
CA GLN A 64 6.16 1.45 7.31
C GLN A 64 4.82 1.76 6.65
N ALA A 65 4.42 3.03 6.67
CA ALA A 65 3.20 3.50 6.04
C ALA A 65 3.23 3.35 4.50
N ALA A 66 4.37 3.66 3.85
CA ALA A 66 4.55 3.45 2.41
C ALA A 66 4.42 1.98 2.03
N ARG A 67 5.03 1.07 2.82
CA ARG A 67 4.93 -0.37 2.63
C ARG A 67 3.51 -0.89 2.82
N THR A 68 2.78 -0.40 3.82
CA THR A 68 1.37 -0.75 4.05
C THR A 68 0.51 -0.40 2.84
N VAL A 69 0.63 0.83 2.33
CA VAL A 69 -0.12 1.26 1.14
C VAL A 69 0.24 0.40 -0.07
N THR A 70 1.53 0.19 -0.31
CA THR A 70 2.02 -0.60 -1.44
C THR A 70 1.51 -2.03 -1.38
N ALA A 71 1.71 -2.72 -0.25
CA ALA A 71 1.30 -4.10 -0.07
C ALA A 71 -0.21 -4.29 -0.22
N TRP A 72 -1.01 -3.39 0.36
CA TRP A 72 -2.46 -3.45 0.21
C TRP A 72 -2.89 -3.24 -1.26
N ALA A 73 -2.37 -2.21 -1.93
CA ALA A 73 -2.75 -1.88 -3.30
C ALA A 73 -2.36 -3.03 -4.26
N THR A 74 -1.12 -3.50 -4.19
CA THR A 74 -0.65 -4.59 -5.06
C THR A 74 -1.35 -5.91 -4.74
N GLY A 75 -1.66 -6.18 -3.46
CA GLY A 75 -2.43 -7.35 -3.04
C GLY A 75 -3.86 -7.32 -3.59
N PHE A 76 -4.56 -6.18 -3.47
CA PHE A 76 -5.90 -6.01 -4.04
C PHE A 76 -5.89 -6.24 -5.55
N ILE A 77 -4.99 -5.57 -6.27
CA ILE A 77 -4.87 -5.68 -7.73
C ILE A 77 -4.54 -7.13 -8.13
N GLY A 78 -3.62 -7.79 -7.42
CA GLY A 78 -3.31 -9.20 -7.67
C GLY A 78 -4.54 -10.10 -7.55
N MET A 79 -5.31 -9.95 -6.47
CA MET A 79 -6.52 -10.74 -6.24
C MET A 79 -7.60 -10.48 -7.30
N GLU A 80 -7.83 -9.22 -7.65
CA GLU A 80 -8.73 -8.81 -8.72
C GLU A 80 -8.39 -9.51 -10.04
N ARG A 81 -7.10 -9.50 -10.41
CA ARG A 81 -6.64 -10.08 -11.67
C ARG A 81 -6.74 -11.60 -11.73
N THR A 82 -6.69 -12.26 -10.58
CA THR A 82 -6.81 -13.72 -10.47
C THR A 82 -8.24 -14.18 -10.17
N ASP A 83 -9.22 -13.26 -10.16
CA ASP A 83 -10.60 -13.53 -9.74
C ASP A 83 -10.66 -14.24 -8.37
N ALA A 84 -9.80 -13.81 -7.44
CA ALA A 84 -9.61 -14.45 -6.14
C ALA A 84 -10.56 -13.91 -5.06
N PHE A 85 -11.36 -12.89 -5.36
CA PHE A 85 -12.39 -12.39 -4.45
C PHE A 85 -13.56 -13.37 -4.39
N ARG A 86 -13.72 -14.03 -3.23
CA ARG A 86 -14.77 -15.04 -3.00
C ARG A 86 -15.88 -14.58 -2.05
N LEU A 87 -15.80 -13.34 -1.55
CA LEU A 87 -16.77 -12.76 -0.62
C LEU A 87 -17.76 -11.90 -1.40
N GLY A 88 -19.06 -12.24 -1.37
CA GLY A 88 -20.13 -11.52 -2.08
C GLY A 88 -20.82 -12.35 -3.17
N SER A 89 -21.81 -11.78 -3.85
CA SER A 89 -22.34 -12.32 -5.10
C SER A 89 -21.24 -12.28 -6.16
N GLY A 90 -20.88 -13.44 -6.72
CA GLY A 90 -19.62 -13.64 -7.43
C GLY A 90 -19.39 -12.76 -8.67
N GLY A 91 -18.12 -12.66 -9.06
CA GLY A 91 -17.64 -11.86 -10.20
C GLY A 91 -16.95 -10.56 -9.78
N SER A 92 -16.61 -9.73 -10.76
CA SER A 92 -15.94 -8.43 -10.56
C SER A 92 -16.89 -7.30 -10.12
N GLU A 93 -18.12 -7.62 -9.74
CA GLU A 93 -19.13 -6.63 -9.35
C GLU A 93 -18.75 -6.00 -8.00
N GLY A 94 -18.69 -4.67 -7.93
CA GLY A 94 -18.38 -3.94 -6.71
C GLY A 94 -16.88 -3.77 -6.39
N LEU A 95 -15.97 -4.25 -7.26
CA LEU A 95 -14.53 -4.15 -7.01
C LEU A 95 -14.02 -2.70 -7.04
N ASP A 96 -14.65 -1.83 -7.82
CA ASP A 96 -14.31 -0.41 -7.86
C ASP A 96 -14.62 0.28 -6.54
N GLU A 97 -15.82 0.07 -6.00
CA GLU A 97 -16.23 0.59 -4.70
C GLU A 97 -15.39 -0.01 -3.57
N ALA A 98 -15.07 -1.31 -3.63
CA ALA A 98 -14.22 -1.97 -2.65
C ALA A 98 -12.79 -1.42 -2.65
N PHE A 99 -12.21 -1.16 -3.83
CA PHE A 99 -10.90 -0.55 -3.96
C PHE A 99 -10.89 0.87 -3.36
N GLU A 100 -11.87 1.70 -3.74
CA GLU A 100 -12.01 3.06 -3.23
C GLU A 100 -12.18 3.10 -1.71
N TYR A 101 -13.04 2.25 -1.18
CA TYR A 101 -13.28 2.13 0.25
C TYR A 101 -12.00 1.74 0.99
N GLY A 102 -11.28 0.71 0.51
CA GLY A 102 -10.10 0.19 1.18
C GLY A 102 -8.96 1.20 1.22
N ILE A 103 -8.62 1.84 0.09
CA ILE A 103 -7.52 2.81 0.06
C ILE A 103 -7.81 4.04 0.91
N ARG A 104 -9.06 4.56 0.87
CA ARG A 104 -9.49 5.70 1.69
C ARG A 104 -9.45 5.35 3.17
N THR A 105 -9.85 4.13 3.55
CA THR A 105 -9.80 3.65 4.92
C THR A 105 -8.36 3.58 5.43
N ILE A 106 -7.44 3.01 4.64
CA ILE A 106 -6.02 2.94 5.00
C ILE A 106 -5.41 4.33 5.14
N VAL A 107 -5.63 5.21 4.17
CA VAL A 107 -5.12 6.60 4.21
C VAL A 107 -5.68 7.37 5.40
N GLY A 108 -6.97 7.19 5.71
CA GLY A 108 -7.59 7.77 6.90
C GLY A 108 -6.98 7.26 8.20
N ALA A 109 -6.75 5.95 8.31
CA ALA A 109 -6.11 5.34 9.48
C ALA A 109 -4.66 5.79 9.66
N LEU A 110 -3.90 5.93 8.56
CA LEU A 110 -2.53 6.45 8.60
C LEU A 110 -2.46 7.88 9.14
N GLY A 111 -3.48 8.71 8.87
CA GLY A 111 -3.58 10.07 9.39
C GLY A 111 -4.18 10.19 10.79
N ALA A 112 -4.66 9.08 11.37
CA ALA A 112 -5.19 9.08 12.73
C ALA A 112 -4.03 8.97 13.75
N PRO A 113 -4.21 9.51 14.98
CA PRO A 113 -3.25 9.30 16.05
C PRO A 113 -3.05 7.80 16.30
N HIS A 114 -1.83 7.31 16.06
CA HIS A 114 -1.47 5.95 16.42
C HIS A 114 -1.20 5.95 17.93
N SER A 115 -2.15 5.45 18.73
CA SER A 115 -1.90 5.24 20.15
C SER A 115 -0.66 4.36 20.29
N ALA A 116 0.38 4.89 20.93
CA ALA A 116 1.62 4.19 21.24
C ALA A 116 1.39 3.09 22.30
N ALA A 117 0.54 2.11 21.99
CA ALA A 117 0.32 0.94 22.82
C ALA A 117 1.48 -0.04 22.59
N GLY A 118 2.61 0.18 23.26
CA GLY A 118 3.70 -0.80 23.27
C GLY A 118 5.02 -0.40 23.94
N ALA A 119 5.29 0.90 24.16
CA ALA A 119 6.61 1.32 24.63
C ALA A 119 6.82 1.25 26.17
N ALA A 120 5.82 0.82 26.95
CA ALA A 120 5.82 0.97 28.41
C ALA A 120 5.91 -0.34 29.24
N SER A 121 6.31 -1.49 28.68
CA SER A 121 6.38 -2.75 29.47
C SER A 121 7.77 -3.37 29.68
N SER A 122 8.87 -2.80 29.17
CA SER A 122 10.21 -3.41 29.34
C SER A 122 11.15 -2.71 30.32
N ARG A 123 10.77 -1.58 30.95
CA ARG A 123 11.58 -0.94 32.02
C ARG A 123 10.97 -1.23 33.39
N GLY A 124 11.25 -2.42 33.93
CA GLY A 124 10.96 -2.69 35.34
C GLY A 124 10.70 -4.15 35.65
N ARG A 125 11.74 -4.97 35.64
CA ARG A 125 11.86 -6.11 36.56
C ARG A 125 13.34 -6.43 36.74
N SER A 126 13.98 -5.61 37.58
CA SER A 126 15.17 -6.04 38.30
C SER A 126 14.76 -7.13 39.29
N ARG A 127 15.43 -8.27 39.24
CA ARG A 127 15.74 -9.11 40.40
C ARG A 127 17.13 -9.67 40.23
#